data_AF-A0A090SZA0-F1
#
_entry.id   AF-A0A090SZA0-F1
#
_cell.length_a   1.000
_cell.length_b   1.000
_cell.length_c   1.000
_cell.angle_alpha   90.00
_cell.angle_beta   90.00
_cell.angle_gamma   90.00
#
_symmetry.space_group_name_H-M   'P 1'
#
loop_
_entity.id
_entity.type
_entity.pdbx_description
1 polymer ?
#
loop_
_entity_poly.entity_id
_entity_poly.type
_entity_poly.pdbx_seq_one_letter_code
_entity_poly.pdbx_strand_id
1 'polypeptide(L)'
;MASARLSHQEVLIAIAGRAWQPLTTPALAEKFLVRLAQTGNQGLFNQLFADLVMMPSLRLVLLPLLHSSPSPELASALVALQQAATQGKTH
;
A
#
# COMPACT_ATOMS: atom_id res chain seq x y z
N MET A 1 14.08 10.93 25.54
CA MET A 1 12.93 11.44 24.76
C MET A 1 13.01 10.87 23.35
N ALA A 2 12.39 9.71 23.09
CA ALA A 2 12.35 9.10 21.76
C ALA A 2 11.16 9.70 20.99
N SER A 3 11.46 10.47 19.96
CA SER A 3 10.51 11.30 19.23
C SER A 3 9.46 10.45 18.52
N ALA A 4 8.18 10.66 18.86
CA ALA A 4 7.00 10.07 18.19
C ALA A 4 6.84 10.50 16.72
N ARG A 5 7.83 11.17 16.13
CA ARG A 5 7.76 11.93 14.87
C ARG A 5 8.55 11.31 13.70
N LEU A 6 9.34 10.25 13.91
CA LEU A 6 10.28 9.76 12.88
C LEU A 6 9.86 8.49 12.11
N SER A 7 8.77 7.80 12.46
CA SER A 7 8.72 6.36 12.14
C SER A 7 7.38 5.80 11.67
N HIS A 8 6.47 6.59 11.08
CA HIS A 8 5.30 6.00 10.42
C HIS A 8 5.53 5.76 8.93
N GLN A 9 5.74 6.82 8.14
CA GLN A 9 5.94 6.68 6.70
C GLN A 9 7.29 6.01 6.36
N GLU A 10 8.38 6.44 6.99
CA GLU A 10 9.71 5.84 6.79
C GLU A 10 9.76 4.34 7.14
N VAL A 11 9.01 3.91 8.17
CA VAL A 11 8.91 2.48 8.51
C VAL A 11 8.11 1.73 7.46
N LEU A 12 7.02 2.30 6.95
CA LEU A 12 6.25 1.68 5.87
C LEU A 12 7.06 1.57 4.58
N ILE A 13 7.86 2.60 4.25
CA ILE A 13 8.81 2.59 3.13
C ILE A 13 9.87 1.52 3.34
N ALA A 14 10.46 1.43 4.53
CA ALA A 14 11.47 0.42 4.85
C ALA A 14 10.91 -1.01 4.78
N ILE A 15 9.67 -1.22 5.24
CA ILE A 15 8.99 -2.51 5.11
C ILE A 15 8.80 -2.85 3.63
N ALA A 16 8.24 -1.94 2.83
CA ALA A 16 8.03 -2.19 1.40
C ALA A 16 9.34 -2.46 0.65
N GLY A 17 10.41 -1.72 0.95
CA GLY A 17 11.68 -1.84 0.23
C GLY A 17 12.62 -2.94 0.70
N ARG A 18 12.53 -3.39 1.96
CA ARG A 18 13.53 -4.32 2.56
C ARG A 18 12.93 -5.50 3.32
N ALA A 19 11.79 -5.32 3.98
CA ALA A 19 11.17 -6.33 4.83
C ALA A 19 9.77 -6.71 4.32
N TRP A 20 9.65 -6.88 3.00
CA TRP A 20 8.37 -7.12 2.32
C TRP A 20 7.92 -8.58 2.37
N GLN A 21 8.81 -9.50 2.71
CA GLN A 21 8.54 -10.95 2.70
C GLN A 21 7.29 -11.33 3.53
N PRO A 22 7.04 -10.75 4.73
CA PRO A 22 5.81 -11.01 5.49
C PRO A 22 4.52 -10.55 4.78
N LEU A 23 4.61 -9.60 3.85
CA LEU A 23 3.47 -9.12 3.06
C LEU A 23 2.98 -10.16 2.03
N THR A 24 3.67 -11.30 1.89
CA THR A 24 3.13 -12.46 1.15
C THR A 24 1.96 -13.12 1.88
N THR A 25 1.75 -12.82 3.17
CA THR A 25 0.58 -13.24 3.92
C THR A 25 -0.57 -12.23 3.74
N PRO A 26 -1.75 -12.62 3.22
CA PRO A 26 -2.84 -11.68 2.92
C PRO A 26 -3.26 -10.80 4.10
N ALA A 27 -3.38 -11.38 5.30
CA ALA A 27 -3.75 -10.62 6.49
C ALA A 27 -2.71 -9.57 6.92
N LEU A 28 -1.43 -9.80 6.63
CA LEU A 28 -0.36 -8.83 6.90
C LEU A 28 -0.28 -7.77 5.81
N ALA A 29 -0.44 -8.15 4.55
CA ALA A 29 -0.56 -7.23 3.43
C ALA A 29 -1.72 -6.25 3.64
N GLU A 30 -2.90 -6.75 4.01
CA GLU A 30 -4.06 -5.92 4.27
C GLU A 30 -3.79 -4.92 5.40
N LYS A 31 -3.30 -5.39 6.56
CA LYS A 31 -2.92 -4.52 7.68
C LYS A 31 -1.90 -3.46 7.25
N PHE A 32 -0.89 -3.84 6.48
CA PHE A 32 0.10 -2.91 5.96
C PHE A 32 -0.54 -1.83 5.08
N LEU A 33 -1.41 -2.21 4.15
CA LEU A 33 -2.11 -1.26 3.28
C LEU A 33 -3.05 -0.33 4.05
N VAL A 34 -3.73 -0.82 5.08
CA VAL A 34 -4.54 0.03 5.98
C VAL A 34 -3.67 1.07 6.66
N ARG A 35 -2.50 0.66 7.22
CA ARG A 35 -1.57 1.61 7.85
C ARG A 35 -1.00 2.61 6.85
N LEU A 36 -0.77 2.18 5.63
CA LEU A 36 -0.32 3.05 4.54
C LEU A 36 -1.41 4.05 4.14
N ALA A 37 -2.66 3.62 3.99
CA ALA A 37 -3.80 4.51 3.70
C ALA A 37 -4.03 5.53 4.83
N GLN A 38 -3.88 5.12 6.10
CA GLN A 38 -3.99 5.99 7.26
C GLN A 38 -2.90 7.09 7.33
N THR A 39 -1.85 7.02 6.52
CA THR A 39 -0.89 8.12 6.38
C THR A 39 -1.49 9.35 5.71
N GLY A 40 -2.62 9.20 4.99
CA GLY A 40 -3.25 10.24 4.18
C GLY A 40 -2.45 10.66 2.95
N ASN A 41 -1.29 10.02 2.69
CA ASN A 41 -0.41 10.36 1.59
C ASN A 41 -0.70 9.45 0.39
N GLN A 42 -1.65 9.85 -0.47
CA GLN A 42 -2.04 9.06 -1.64
C GLN A 42 -0.88 8.84 -2.63
N GLY A 43 0.03 9.82 -2.76
CA GLY A 43 1.21 9.67 -3.62
C GLY A 43 2.13 8.54 -3.14
N LEU A 44 2.40 8.50 -1.84
CA LEU A 44 3.17 7.43 -1.21
C LEU A 44 2.44 6.08 -1.31
N PHE A 45 1.13 6.06 -1.08
CA PHE A 45 0.32 4.85 -1.22
C PHE A 45 0.45 4.27 -2.62
N ASN A 46 0.25 5.09 -3.65
CA ASN A 46 0.34 4.66 -5.05
C ASN A 46 1.73 4.16 -5.39
N GLN A 47 2.77 4.87 -4.95
CA GLN A 47 4.16 4.51 -5.23
C GLN A 47 4.54 3.17 -4.58
N LEU A 48 4.26 2.99 -3.28
CA LEU A 48 4.59 1.73 -2.60
C LEU A 48 3.71 0.58 -3.09
N PHE A 49 2.43 0.82 -3.38
CA PHE A 49 1.58 -0.22 -3.98
C PHE A 49 2.13 -0.66 -5.33
N ALA A 50 2.50 0.29 -6.20
CA ALA A 50 3.10 0.00 -7.50
C ALA A 50 4.40 -0.82 -7.37
N ASP A 51 5.31 -0.42 -6.48
CA ASP A 51 6.55 -1.14 -6.20
C ASP A 51 6.28 -2.58 -5.73
N LEU A 52 5.35 -2.75 -4.79
CA LEU A 52 5.01 -4.06 -4.25
C LEU A 52 4.38 -4.98 -5.31
N VAL A 53 3.49 -4.47 -6.17
CA VAL A 53 2.89 -5.27 -7.25
C VAL A 53 3.82 -5.50 -8.43
N MET A 54 4.99 -4.86 -8.52
CA MET A 54 6.01 -5.24 -9.50
C MET A 54 6.60 -6.63 -9.19
N MET A 55 6.60 -7.05 -7.92
CA MET A 55 7.07 -8.37 -7.50
C MET A 55 5.99 -9.46 -7.72
N PRO A 56 6.29 -10.57 -8.45
CA PRO A 56 5.30 -11.61 -8.77
C PRO A 56 4.63 -12.23 -7.53
N SER A 57 5.41 -12.51 -6.49
CA SER A 57 4.92 -13.14 -5.25
C SER A 57 3.92 -12.26 -4.50
N LEU A 58 4.11 -10.94 -4.55
CA LEU A 58 3.24 -9.99 -3.87
C LEU A 58 2.06 -9.58 -4.74
N ARG A 59 2.22 -9.51 -6.07
CA ARG A 59 1.14 -9.22 -7.01
C ARG A 59 -0.05 -10.18 -6.83
N LEU A 60 0.22 -11.48 -6.64
CA LEU A 60 -0.81 -12.49 -6.42
C LEU A 60 -1.59 -12.31 -5.11
N VAL A 61 -1.01 -11.61 -4.13
CA VAL A 61 -1.62 -11.32 -2.82
C VAL A 61 -2.32 -9.98 -2.82
N LEU A 62 -1.70 -8.95 -3.43
CA LEU A 62 -2.16 -7.56 -3.36
C LEU A 62 -3.25 -7.22 -4.38
N LEU A 63 -3.21 -7.79 -5.59
CA LEU A 63 -4.25 -7.49 -6.60
C LEU A 63 -5.66 -7.97 -6.17
N PRO A 64 -5.83 -9.16 -5.55
CA PRO A 64 -7.13 -9.55 -5.01
C PRO A 64 -7.69 -8.57 -3.97
N LEU A 65 -6.82 -7.89 -3.19
CA LEU A 65 -7.25 -6.91 -2.19
C LEU A 65 -7.91 -5.67 -2.81
N LEU A 66 -7.71 -5.38 -4.10
CA LEU A 66 -8.44 -4.31 -4.79
C LEU A 66 -9.96 -4.51 -4.77
N HIS A 67 -10.39 -5.77 -4.70
CA HIS A 67 -11.81 -6.16 -4.75
C HIS A 67 -12.34 -6.59 -3.36
N SER A 68 -11.51 -6.53 -2.33
CA SER A 68 -11.83 -6.94 -0.96
C SER A 68 -11.42 -5.84 0.00
N SER A 69 -12.36 -5.00 0.46
CA SER A 69 -12.01 -3.90 1.37
C SER A 69 -12.87 -3.89 2.63
N PRO A 70 -12.30 -4.24 3.80
CA PRO A 70 -13.01 -4.21 5.07
C PRO A 70 -12.92 -2.86 5.81
N SER A 71 -12.01 -1.95 5.42
CA SER A 71 -11.89 -0.62 6.03
C SER A 71 -12.19 0.52 5.05
N PRO A 72 -12.83 1.62 5.51
CA PRO A 72 -13.17 2.75 4.66
C PRO A 72 -11.94 3.52 4.15
N GLU A 73 -10.87 3.61 4.94
CA GLU A 73 -9.64 4.30 4.56
C GLU A 73 -8.93 3.58 3.42
N LEU A 74 -8.80 2.25 3.53
CA LEU A 74 -8.22 1.44 2.46
C LEU A 74 -9.10 1.46 1.21
N ALA A 75 -10.41 1.37 1.35
CA ALA A 75 -11.33 1.42 0.22
C ALA A 75 -11.16 2.73 -0.57
N SER A 76 -11.10 3.87 0.14
CA SER A 76 -10.88 5.18 -0.48
C SER A 76 -9.53 5.26 -1.20
N ALA A 77 -8.45 4.78 -0.56
CA ALA A 77 -7.11 4.79 -1.15
C ALA A 77 -7.01 3.88 -2.40
N LEU A 78 -7.66 2.72 -2.39
CA LEU A 78 -7.70 1.79 -3.55
C LEU A 78 -8.54 2.34 -4.70
N VAL A 79 -9.64 3.05 -4.42
CA VAL A 79 -10.42 3.73 -5.46
C VAL A 79 -9.59 4.84 -6.11
N ALA A 80 -8.94 5.68 -5.31
CA ALA A 80 -8.07 6.74 -5.82
C ALA A 80 -6.86 6.18 -6.62
N LEU A 81 -6.28 5.07 -6.17
CA LEU A 81 -5.25 4.33 -6.90
C LEU A 81 -5.76 3.88 -8.28
N GLN A 82 -6.95 3.26 -8.34
CA GLN A 82 -7.53 2.77 -9.58
C GLN A 82 -7.80 3.92 -10.56
N GLN A 83 -8.36 5.04 -10.09
CA GLN A 83 -8.59 6.23 -10.90
C GLN A 83 -7.29 6.81 -11.48
N ALA A 84 -6.24 6.88 -10.66
CA ALA A 84 -4.92 7.32 -11.12
C ALA A 84 -4.33 6.39 -12.18
N ALA A 85 -4.50 5.07 -12.03
CA ALA A 85 -4.03 4.08 -12.98
C ALA A 85 -4.80 4.11 -14.32
N THR A 86 -6.09 4.47 -14.33
CA THR A 86 -6.85 4.67 -15.57
C THR A 86 -6.51 5.98 -16.26
N GLN A 87 -6.24 7.07 -15.53
CA GLN A 87 -5.86 8.35 -16.14
C GLN A 87 -4.43 8.38 -16.71
N GLY A 88 -3.53 7.53 -16.21
CA GLY A 88 -2.19 7.35 -16.79
C GLY A 88 -2.15 6.70 -18.19
N LYS A 89 -3.30 6.24 -18.73
CA LYS A 89 -3.40 5.63 -20.06
C LYS A 89 -3.74 6.61 -21.20
N THR A 90 -3.85 7.91 -20.92
CA THR A 90 -4.28 8.93 -21.90
C THR A 90 -3.20 9.95 -22.29
N HIS A 91 -1.91 9.62 -22.22
CA HIS A 91 -0.86 10.51 -22.72
C HIS A 91 0.29 9.77 -23.41
#